data_AF-A0A503A1A2-F1
#
_entry.id   AF-A0A503A1A2-F1
#
_cell.length_a   1.000
_cell.length_b   1.000
_cell.length_c   1.000
_cell.angle_alpha   90.00
_cell.angle_beta   90.00
_cell.angle_gamma   90.00
#
_symmetry.space_group_name_H-M   'P 1'
#
loop_
_entity.id
_entity.type
_entity.pdbx_description
1 polymer ?
#
loop_
_entity_poly.entity_id
_entity_poly.type
_entity_poly.pdbx_seq_one_letter_code
_entity_poly.pdbx_strand_id
1 'polypeptide(L)'
;MTQSSIRKIYFDVADRRQMFRLFDRHAQRPNRWENNDCALFAGEWFEITRAEHDYMPDLLPPLWMSGEMFALSEFLTETVTGVFYMLRIGGRTRYFHAYCDLPGTRSPVETRDAIIERKCWPMMHLRHLLIRAAA
;
A
#
# COMPACT_ATOMS: atom_id res chain seq x y z
N MET A 1 0.01 12.63 -18.83
CA MET A 1 0.77 12.19 -17.64
C MET A 1 0.24 10.81 -17.27
N THR A 2 1.04 9.78 -17.47
CA THR A 2 0.68 8.38 -17.24
C THR A 2 0.40 8.17 -15.76
N GLN A 3 -0.87 7.91 -15.43
CA GLN A 3 -1.29 7.44 -14.11
C GLN A 3 -0.42 6.24 -13.74
N SER A 4 0.42 6.35 -12.72
CA SER A 4 1.24 5.24 -12.24
C SER A 4 0.29 4.10 -11.88
N SER A 5 0.39 2.96 -12.56
CA SER A 5 -0.50 1.83 -12.29
C SER A 5 -0.33 1.41 -10.83
N ILE A 6 -1.43 1.38 -10.07
CA ILE A 6 -1.45 0.83 -8.70
C ILE A 6 -0.96 -0.62 -8.78
N ARG A 7 0.18 -0.94 -8.18
CA ARG A 7 0.90 -2.20 -8.39
C ARG A 7 1.47 -2.78 -7.10
N LYS A 8 1.34 -4.10 -6.94
CA LYS A 8 1.94 -4.81 -5.81
C LYS A 8 3.43 -5.01 -6.07
N ILE A 9 4.29 -4.61 -5.15
CA ILE A 9 5.76 -4.72 -5.32
C ILE A 9 6.42 -5.84 -4.51
N TYR A 10 5.70 -6.40 -3.54
CA TYR A 10 6.16 -7.53 -2.72
C TYR A 10 5.02 -8.53 -2.54
N PHE A 11 5.27 -9.80 -2.87
CA PHE A 11 4.21 -10.81 -2.99
C PHE A 11 3.90 -11.55 -1.68
N ASP A 12 4.83 -11.56 -0.72
CA ASP A 12 4.62 -12.08 0.63
C ASP A 12 4.13 -10.99 1.61
N VAL A 13 4.11 -11.29 2.90
CA VAL A 13 3.90 -10.35 4.01
C VAL A 13 5.27 -9.91 4.54
N ALA A 14 5.56 -8.61 4.49
CA ALA A 14 6.84 -8.08 4.90
C ALA A 14 6.94 -7.96 6.43
N ASP A 15 7.98 -8.55 7.01
CA ASP A 15 8.43 -8.25 8.37
C ASP A 15 9.13 -6.89 8.41
N ARG A 16 9.48 -6.41 9.61
CA ARG A 16 10.15 -5.12 9.82
C ARG A 16 11.39 -4.93 8.94
N ARG A 17 12.25 -5.93 8.81
CA ARG A 17 13.48 -5.81 8.01
C ARG A 17 13.15 -5.68 6.53
N GLN A 18 12.16 -6.43 6.05
CA GLN A 18 11.74 -6.32 4.65
C GLN A 18 10.98 -5.02 4.38
N MET A 19 10.15 -4.54 5.32
CA MET A 19 9.45 -3.26 5.21
C MET A 19 10.44 -2.11 5.01
N PHE A 20 11.48 -2.00 5.85
CA PHE A 20 12.48 -0.94 5.70
C PHE A 20 13.27 -1.06 4.39
N ARG A 21 13.61 -2.28 3.94
CA ARG A 21 14.23 -2.45 2.61
C ARG A 21 13.32 -2.02 1.46
N LEU A 22 12.01 -2.26 1.59
CA LEU A 22 11.03 -1.84 0.59
C LEU A 22 10.86 -0.31 0.60
N PHE A 23 10.97 0.34 1.78
CA PHE A 23 11.04 1.79 1.86
C PHE A 23 12.26 2.37 1.15
N ASP A 24 13.41 1.74 1.34
CA ASP A 24 14.68 2.18 0.76
C ASP A 24 14.93 1.67 -0.67
N ARG A 25 13.95 1.05 -1.32
CA ARG A 25 14.13 0.35 -2.61
C ARG A 25 14.71 1.23 -3.72
N HIS A 26 14.50 2.54 -3.63
CA HIS A 26 15.00 3.53 -4.60
C HIS A 26 16.17 4.37 -4.08
N ALA A 27 16.73 4.05 -2.89
CA ALA A 27 17.77 4.86 -2.24
C ALA A 27 19.09 4.93 -3.03
N GLN A 28 19.42 3.91 -3.84
CA GLN A 28 20.70 3.80 -4.56
C GLN A 28 20.65 4.23 -6.04
N ARG A 29 19.58 4.89 -6.48
CA ARG A 29 19.46 5.25 -7.91
C ARG A 29 20.41 6.40 -8.30
N PRO A 30 20.96 6.38 -9.54
CA PRO A 30 21.63 7.54 -10.11
C PRO A 30 20.64 8.71 -10.27
N ASN A 31 21.13 9.94 -10.13
CA ASN A 31 20.39 11.19 -10.35
C ASN A 31 19.15 11.36 -9.45
N ARG A 32 19.24 10.91 -8.18
CA ARG A 32 18.15 10.96 -7.20
C ARG A 32 17.52 12.34 -6.96
N TRP A 33 18.16 13.43 -7.38
CA TRP A 33 17.72 14.81 -7.15
C TRP A 33 17.27 15.54 -8.43
N GLU A 34 17.30 14.90 -9.60
CA GLU A 34 17.12 15.58 -10.89
C GLU A 34 15.70 15.44 -11.48
N ASN A 35 14.84 14.56 -10.97
CA ASN A 35 13.53 14.25 -11.56
C ASN A 35 12.36 14.34 -10.56
N ASN A 36 11.14 14.53 -11.08
CA ASN A 36 9.91 14.33 -10.30
C ASN A 36 9.74 12.85 -9.96
N ASP A 37 10.24 12.46 -8.79
CA ASP A 37 10.30 11.07 -8.34
C ASP A 37 8.96 10.48 -7.91
N CYS A 38 7.92 11.31 -7.84
CA CYS A 38 6.59 10.90 -7.41
C CYS A 38 6.11 9.67 -8.20
N ALA A 39 6.36 9.64 -9.51
CA ALA A 39 5.92 8.56 -10.40
C ALA A 39 6.57 7.19 -10.09
N LEU A 40 7.74 7.16 -9.44
CA LEU A 40 8.42 5.92 -9.08
C LEU A 40 7.75 5.24 -7.90
N PHE A 41 7.32 6.01 -6.90
CA PHE A 41 6.69 5.48 -5.70
C PHE A 41 5.18 5.35 -5.87
N ALA A 42 4.53 6.31 -6.54
CA ALA A 42 3.08 6.39 -6.60
C ALA A 42 2.42 5.08 -7.06
N GLY A 43 1.43 4.65 -6.27
CA GLY A 43 0.65 3.44 -6.50
C GLY A 43 1.36 2.14 -6.15
N GLU A 44 2.61 2.15 -5.67
CA GLU A 44 3.25 0.95 -5.16
C GLU A 44 2.68 0.56 -3.81
N TRP A 45 2.34 -0.72 -3.64
CA TRP A 45 1.82 -1.25 -2.39
C TRP A 45 2.34 -2.63 -2.06
N PHE A 46 2.33 -2.96 -0.78
CA PHE A 46 2.66 -4.29 -0.26
C PHE A 46 1.96 -4.58 1.05
N GLU A 47 1.97 -5.85 1.45
CA GLU A 47 1.37 -6.32 2.69
C GLU A 47 2.42 -6.37 3.79
N ILE A 48 2.04 -6.00 5.00
CA ILE A 48 2.88 -6.00 6.20
C ILE A 48 2.18 -6.77 7.31
N THR A 49 2.93 -7.17 8.33
CA THR A 49 2.37 -7.72 9.55
C THR A 49 1.76 -6.62 10.43
N ARG A 50 0.90 -7.03 11.36
CA ARG A 50 0.25 -6.12 12.32
C ARG A 50 1.27 -5.32 13.14
N ALA A 51 2.33 -5.98 13.61
CA ALA A 51 3.32 -5.36 14.49
C ALA A 51 4.01 -4.17 13.81
N GLU A 52 4.19 -4.20 12.50
CA GLU A 52 4.81 -3.19 11.67
C GLU A 52 3.84 -2.04 11.42
N HIS A 53 2.57 -2.35 11.17
CA HIS A 53 1.51 -1.34 11.09
C HIS A 53 1.38 -0.57 12.41
N ASP A 54 1.31 -1.28 13.53
CA ASP A 54 1.10 -0.70 14.86
C ASP A 54 2.37 0.03 15.37
N TYR A 55 3.55 -0.33 14.86
CA TYR A 55 4.82 0.32 15.18
C TYR A 55 5.00 1.71 14.54
N MET A 56 4.44 1.93 13.36
CA MET A 56 4.73 3.15 12.60
C MET A 56 4.20 4.46 13.23
N PRO A 57 2.98 4.49 13.80
CA PRO A 57 2.49 5.66 14.54
C PRO A 57 3.34 6.03 15.77
N ASP A 58 4.05 5.07 16.37
CA ASP A 58 4.93 5.32 17.51
C ASP A 58 6.26 5.98 17.08
N LEU A 59 6.65 5.82 15.81
CA LEU A 59 7.91 6.36 15.27
C LEU A 59 7.72 7.77 14.68
N LEU A 60 6.61 7.99 13.97
CA LEU A 60 6.34 9.23 13.26
C LEU A 60 4.89 9.69 13.53
N PRO A 61 4.65 11.00 13.74
CA PRO A 61 3.30 11.51 13.91
C PRO A 61 2.40 11.13 12.72
N PRO A 62 1.30 10.40 12.95
CA PRO A 62 0.40 9.97 11.88
C PRO A 62 -0.54 11.11 11.47
N LEU A 63 -0.80 11.21 10.18
CA LEU A 63 -1.89 11.97 9.60
C LEU A 63 -3.09 11.04 9.45
N TRP A 64 -3.99 11.05 10.44
CA TRP A 64 -5.16 10.17 10.46
C TRP A 64 -6.12 10.46 9.30
N MET A 65 -6.60 9.40 8.67
CA MET A 65 -7.55 9.43 7.57
C MET A 65 -8.79 8.59 7.91
N SER A 66 -9.88 8.80 7.19
CA SER A 66 -11.08 7.98 7.33
C SER A 66 -10.83 6.54 6.89
N GLY A 67 -11.60 5.58 7.41
CA GLY A 67 -11.57 4.19 6.94
C GLY A 67 -10.36 3.36 7.39
N GLU A 68 -9.91 3.55 8.63
CA GLU A 68 -8.80 2.79 9.25
C GLU A 68 -7.48 2.93 8.46
N MET A 69 -7.16 4.17 8.10
CA MET A 69 -5.95 4.54 7.36
C MET A 69 -5.23 5.68 8.06
N PHE A 70 -3.91 5.74 7.91
CA PHE A 70 -3.13 6.93 8.26
C PHE A 70 -1.95 7.10 7.30
N ALA A 71 -1.53 8.34 7.09
CA ALA A 71 -0.30 8.64 6.36
C ALA A 71 0.83 9.01 7.32
N LEU A 72 2.07 8.86 6.88
CA LEU A 72 3.20 9.45 7.59
C LEU A 72 3.24 10.96 7.32
N SER A 73 3.62 11.72 8.34
CA SER A 73 3.83 13.18 8.23
C SER A 73 5.06 13.54 7.40
N GLU A 74 6.01 12.62 7.24
CA GLU A 74 7.16 12.78 6.36
C GLU A 74 6.82 12.32 4.95
N PHE A 75 7.01 13.21 3.96
CA PHE A 75 6.77 12.91 2.57
C PHE A 75 8.06 12.47 1.87
N LEU A 76 7.94 11.52 0.94
CA LEU A 76 9.06 11.06 0.11
C LEU A 76 9.39 12.08 -0.98
N THR A 77 8.40 12.86 -1.40
CA THR A 77 8.50 13.95 -2.38
C THR A 77 7.64 15.12 -1.92
N GLU A 78 7.31 16.07 -2.79
CA GLU A 78 6.40 17.18 -2.44
C GLU A 78 4.97 16.71 -2.13
N THR A 79 4.53 15.57 -2.70
CA THR A 79 3.10 15.17 -2.66
C THR A 79 2.88 13.70 -2.31
N VAL A 80 3.91 12.85 -2.44
CA VAL A 80 3.81 11.41 -2.18
C VAL A 80 4.32 11.08 -0.78
N THR A 81 3.52 10.34 -0.01
CA THR A 81 3.91 9.79 1.29
C THR A 81 3.42 8.35 1.45
N GLY A 82 3.96 7.67 2.45
CA GLY A 82 3.51 6.35 2.87
C GLY A 82 2.16 6.41 3.59
N VAL A 83 1.20 5.63 3.11
CA VAL A 83 -0.11 5.39 3.72
C VAL A 83 -0.20 3.95 4.20
N PHE A 84 -0.70 3.79 5.41
CA PHE A 84 -0.94 2.51 6.07
C PHE A 84 -2.43 2.22 6.11
N TYR A 85 -2.77 0.95 5.96
CA TYR A 85 -4.15 0.49 5.85
C TYR A 85 -4.38 -0.69 6.78
N MET A 86 -5.49 -0.66 7.52
CA MET A 86 -6.06 -1.83 8.17
C MET A 86 -7.35 -2.24 7.44
N LEU A 87 -7.30 -3.32 6.67
CA LEU A 87 -8.41 -3.73 5.79
C LEU A 87 -8.98 -5.09 6.19
N ARG A 88 -10.31 -5.21 6.15
CA ARG A 88 -11.03 -6.47 6.32
C ARG A 88 -11.23 -7.15 4.97
N ILE A 89 -10.49 -8.23 4.71
CA ILE A 89 -10.51 -8.96 3.45
C ILE A 89 -10.74 -10.44 3.75
N GLY A 90 -11.81 -11.03 3.20
CA GLY A 90 -12.11 -12.45 3.39
C GLY A 90 -12.37 -12.83 4.85
N GLY A 91 -12.97 -11.93 5.62
CA GLY A 91 -13.23 -12.13 7.06
C GLY A 91 -12.00 -11.96 7.96
N ARG A 92 -10.82 -11.70 7.41
CA ARG A 92 -9.58 -11.48 8.16
C ARG A 92 -9.14 -10.01 8.07
N THR A 93 -8.63 -9.48 9.17
CA THR A 93 -7.97 -8.17 9.17
C THR A 93 -6.55 -8.34 8.65
N ARG A 94 -6.15 -7.50 7.69
CA ARG A 94 -4.85 -7.51 7.02
C ARG A 94 -4.32 -6.10 6.94
N TYR A 95 -3.00 -5.96 6.88
CA TYR A 95 -2.32 -4.67 6.97
C TYR A 95 -1.50 -4.42 5.73
N PHE A 96 -1.55 -3.19 5.24
CA PHE A 96 -0.87 -2.81 4.01
C PHE A 96 -0.16 -1.47 4.16
N HIS A 97 0.83 -1.29 3.31
CA HIS A 97 1.49 -0.01 3.07
C HIS A 97 1.38 0.31 1.58
N ALA A 98 1.16 1.58 1.25
CA ALA A 98 1.27 2.06 -0.12
C ALA A 98 1.82 3.49 -0.16
N TYR A 99 2.43 3.85 -1.28
CA TYR A 99 2.79 5.23 -1.56
C TYR A 99 1.66 5.93 -2.32
N CYS A 100 1.12 6.98 -1.71
CA CYS A 100 0.00 7.73 -2.26
C CYS A 100 0.35 9.19 -2.42
N ASP A 101 -0.08 9.75 -3.54
CA ASP A 101 -0.11 11.20 -3.78
C ASP A 101 -1.28 11.80 -3.00
N LEU A 102 -1.07 12.68 -2.03
CA LEU A 102 -2.14 13.14 -1.14
C LEU A 102 -2.88 14.42 -1.60
N PRO A 103 -2.19 15.51 -1.98
CA PRO A 103 -2.83 16.80 -2.22
C PRO A 103 -3.87 16.74 -3.34
N GLY A 104 -5.15 16.93 -2.98
CA GLY A 104 -6.25 17.02 -3.95
C GLY A 104 -6.56 15.74 -4.72
N THR A 105 -5.97 14.59 -4.36
CA THR A 105 -6.21 13.31 -5.03
C THR A 105 -7.01 12.33 -4.17
N ARG A 106 -7.61 11.32 -4.82
CA ARG A 106 -8.27 10.18 -4.16
C ARG A 106 -7.34 8.97 -4.05
N SER A 107 -6.03 9.14 -4.25
CA SER A 107 -5.04 8.05 -4.32
C SER A 107 -5.10 7.07 -3.14
N PRO A 108 -5.26 7.50 -1.87
CA PRO A 108 -5.40 6.56 -0.76
C PRO A 108 -6.62 5.64 -0.90
N VAL A 109 -7.75 6.22 -1.30
CA VAL A 109 -9.04 5.51 -1.46
C VAL A 109 -8.99 4.59 -2.68
N GLU A 110 -8.49 5.08 -3.82
CA GLU A 110 -8.32 4.27 -5.04
C GLU A 110 -7.38 3.09 -4.80
N THR A 111 -6.29 3.30 -4.06
CA THR A 111 -5.36 2.24 -3.69
C THR A 111 -5.99 1.21 -2.78
N ARG A 112 -6.75 1.65 -1.75
CA ARG A 112 -7.54 0.75 -0.90
C ARG A 112 -8.46 -0.14 -1.73
N ASP A 113 -9.25 0.46 -2.62
CA ASP A 113 -10.25 -0.27 -3.40
C ASP A 113 -9.57 -1.28 -4.33
N ALA A 114 -8.45 -0.90 -4.94
CA ALA A 114 -7.65 -1.78 -5.79
C ALA A 114 -6.95 -2.91 -5.00
N ILE A 115 -6.57 -2.69 -3.73
CA ILE A 115 -6.07 -3.75 -2.84
C ILE A 115 -7.20 -4.74 -2.51
N ILE A 116 -8.38 -4.23 -2.13
CA ILE A 116 -9.54 -5.06 -1.80
C ILE A 116 -9.94 -5.93 -2.99
N GLU A 117 -10.10 -5.33 -4.18
CA GLU A 117 -10.44 -6.05 -5.40
C GLU A 117 -9.45 -7.18 -5.69
N ARG A 118 -8.15 -6.88 -5.75
CA ARG A 118 -7.10 -7.86 -6.09
C ARG A 118 -6.94 -8.96 -5.06
N LYS A 119 -7.16 -8.67 -3.77
CA LYS A 119 -7.04 -9.66 -2.70
C LYS A 119 -8.34 -10.45 -2.49
N CYS A 120 -9.49 -9.92 -2.91
CA CYS A 120 -10.77 -10.64 -2.92
C CYS A 120 -10.95 -11.53 -4.14
N TRP A 121 -10.38 -11.16 -5.30
CA TRP A 121 -10.52 -11.90 -6.56
C TRP A 121 -10.20 -13.40 -6.45
N PRO A 122 -9.11 -13.85 -5.81
CA PRO A 122 -8.83 -15.28 -5.66
C PRO A 122 -9.94 -16.02 -4.90
N MET A 123 -10.54 -15.39 -3.88
CA MET A 123 -11.60 -16.00 -3.08
C MET A 123 -12.93 -16.08 -3.85
N MET A 124 -13.25 -15.07 -4.65
CA MET A 124 -14.44 -15.07 -5.51
C MET A 124 -14.36 -16.18 -6.57
N HIS A 125 -13.18 -16.36 -7.19
CA HIS A 125 -13.00 -17.39 -8.21
C HIS A 125 -13.07 -18.81 -7.63
N LEU A 126 -12.41 -19.06 -6.49
CA LEU A 126 -12.54 -20.33 -5.75
C LEU A 126 -13.99 -20.65 -5.38
N ARG A 127 -14.75 -19.65 -4.92
CA ARG A 127 -16.18 -19.83 -4.60
C ARG A 127 -17.01 -20.19 -5.83
N HIS A 128 -16.72 -19.58 -6.98
CA HIS A 128 -17.42 -19.90 -8.24
C HIS A 128 -17.09 -21.32 -8.74
N LEU A 129 -15.84 -21.76 -8.63
CA LEU A 129 -15.41 -23.11 -9.01
C LEU A 129 -16.04 -24.19 -8.12
N LEU A 130 -16.08 -23.97 -6.80
CA LEU A 130 -16.71 -24.90 -5.87
C LEU A 130 -18.21 -25.08 -6.11
N ILE A 131 -18.93 -24.01 -6.47
CA ILE A 131 -20.35 -24.09 -6.81
C ILE A 131 -20.56 -24.92 -8.09
N ARG A 132 -19.68 -24.78 -9.10
CA ARG A 132 -19.78 -25.55 -10.34
C ARG A 132 -19.39 -27.02 -10.20
N ALA A 133 -18.52 -27.38 -9.25
CA ALA A 133 -18.13 -28.77 -9.00
C ALA A 133 -19.16 -29.54 -8.16
N ALA A 134 -20.09 -28.84 -7.50
CA ALA A 134 -21.15 -29.42 -6.66
C ALA A 134 -22.51 -29.51 -7.37
N ALA A 135 -22.57 -29.15 -8.66
CA ALA A 135 -23.76 -29.21 -9.53
C ALA A 135 -23.52 -30.23 -10.65
#